data_AF-A0A3B8PV79-F1
#
_entry.id   AF-A0A3B8PV79-F1
#
_cell.length_a   1.000
_cell.length_b   1.000
_cell.length_c   1.000
_cell.angle_alpha   90.00
_cell.angle_beta   90.00
_cell.angle_gamma   90.00
#
_symmetry.space_group_name_H-M   'P 1'
#
loop_
_entity.id
_entity.type
_entity.pdbx_description
1 polymer ?
#
loop_
_entity_poly.entity_id
_entity_poly.type
_entity_poly.pdbx_seq_one_letter_code
_entity_poly.pdbx_strand_id
1 'polypeptide(L)'
;MNSDELRNWATVVAASVALLVFLVNSFLTLRNQRLENVSRFLEAHQRLFATEGYIAKNMAAIETGSLTRDRTDVQMEAKFHLMLLEVERLAILANNNAVPRPTQIYMFGWYARDILKVITEKERDNVSWELVLGYLDSLAKDYTSYESLSRNQRAHFWR
;
A
#
# COMPACT_ATOMS: atom_id res chain seq x y z
N MET A 1 46.38 8.69 38.30
CA MET A 1 44.92 8.64 38.00
C MET A 1 44.23 8.14 39.25
N ASN A 2 43.41 8.97 39.87
CA ASN A 2 42.79 8.64 41.16
C ASN A 2 41.50 7.83 40.94
N SER A 3 41.05 7.07 41.95
CA SER A 3 39.86 6.19 41.83
C SER A 3 38.60 6.91 41.34
N ASP A 4 38.42 8.18 41.72
CA ASP A 4 37.26 8.99 41.31
C ASP A 4 37.32 9.43 39.83
N GLU A 5 38.52 9.69 39.30
CA GLU A 5 38.70 10.02 37.88
C GLU A 5 38.40 8.81 36.99
N LEU A 6 38.85 7.62 37.41
CA LEU A 6 38.54 6.35 36.77
C LEU A 6 37.04 6.07 36.75
N ARG A 7 36.34 6.32 37.87
CA ARG A 7 34.89 6.15 37.96
C ARG A 7 34.14 7.10 37.02
N ASN A 8 34.52 8.39 37.01
CA ASN A 8 33.89 9.37 36.13
C ASN A 8 34.12 9.04 34.65
N TRP A 9 35.34 8.63 34.27
CA TRP A 9 35.63 8.15 32.92
C TRP A 9 34.80 6.92 32.55
N ALA A 10 34.71 5.93 33.44
CA ALA A 10 33.89 4.75 33.22
C ALA A 10 32.40 5.10 33.03
N THR A 11 31.87 6.05 33.82
CA THR A 11 30.50 6.54 33.66
C THR A 11 30.27 7.24 32.32
N VAL A 12 31.18 8.11 31.90
CA VAL A 12 31.09 8.80 30.60
C VAL A 12 31.14 7.78 29.45
N VAL A 13 32.08 6.84 29.48
CA VAL A 13 32.19 5.79 28.46
C VAL A 13 30.93 4.91 28.44
N ALA A 14 30.42 4.50 29.60
CA ALA A 14 29.19 3.71 29.68
C ALA A 14 27.98 4.47 29.12
N ALA A 15 27.85 5.77 29.43
CA ALA A 15 26.79 6.62 28.90
C ALA A 15 26.91 6.79 27.37
N SER A 16 28.12 6.97 26.83
CA SER A 16 28.35 7.06 25.39
C SER A 16 28.02 5.75 24.67
N VAL A 17 28.41 4.60 25.24
CA VAL A 17 28.08 3.29 24.69
C VAL A 17 26.57 3.06 24.73
N ALA A 18 25.90 3.38 25.84
CA ALA A 18 24.46 3.26 25.97
C ALA A 18 23.70 4.12 24.94
N LEU A 19 24.15 5.36 24.72
CA LEU A 19 23.59 6.24 23.69
C LEU A 19 23.76 5.65 22.28
N LEU A 20 24.95 5.12 21.97
CA LEU A 20 25.22 4.52 20.67
C LEU A 20 24.34 3.29 20.44
N VAL A 21 24.22 2.41 21.43
CA VAL A 21 23.32 1.25 21.38
C VAL A 21 21.87 1.68 21.19
N PHE A 22 21.42 2.71 21.91
CA PHE A 22 20.06 3.25 21.76
C PHE A 22 19.81 3.79 20.34
N LEU A 23 20.74 4.55 19.78
CA LEU A 23 20.62 5.09 18.42
C LEU A 23 20.58 3.99 17.38
N VAL A 24 21.48 3.01 17.47
CA VAL A 24 21.53 1.86 16.56
C VAL A 24 20.24 1.04 16.67
N ASN A 25 19.77 0.75 17.88
CA ASN A 25 18.55 -0.01 18.09
C ASN A 25 17.31 0.73 17.57
N SER A 26 17.23 2.04 17.80
CA SER A 26 16.14 2.88 17.29
C SER A 26 16.11 2.88 15.76
N PHE A 27 17.28 3.04 15.12
CA PHE A 27 17.40 2.98 13.67
C PHE A 27 16.98 1.62 13.11
N LEU A 28 17.46 0.53 13.71
CA LEU A 28 17.08 -0.83 13.30
C LEU A 28 15.58 -1.08 13.48
N THR A 29 14.99 -0.61 14.58
CA THR A 29 13.55 -0.75 14.84
C THR A 29 12.72 -0.02 13.77
N LEU A 30 13.07 1.24 13.46
CA LEU A 30 12.40 2.01 12.41
C LEU A 30 12.54 1.35 11.03
N ARG A 31 13.73 0.83 10.72
CA ARG A 31 13.96 0.10 9.46
C ARG A 31 13.12 -1.18 9.39
N ASN A 32 13.06 -1.95 10.47
CA ASN A 32 12.28 -3.19 10.54
C ASN A 32 10.79 -2.92 10.40
N GLN A 33 10.25 -1.90 11.07
CA GLN A 33 8.85 -1.48 10.91
C GLN A 33 8.53 -1.11 9.46
N ARG A 34 9.43 -0.38 8.79
CA ARG A 34 9.26 -0.04 7.37
C ARG A 34 9.24 -1.28 6.48
N LEU A 35 10.16 -2.22 6.69
CA LEU A 35 10.21 -3.47 5.92
C LEU A 35 8.96 -4.32 6.16
N GLU A 36 8.48 -4.38 7.40
CA GLU A 36 7.25 -5.08 7.74
C GLU A 36 6.03 -4.45 7.06
N ASN A 37 5.93 -3.12 7.06
CA ASN A 37 4.86 -2.41 6.36
C ASN A 37 4.89 -2.66 4.85
N VAL A 38 6.07 -2.70 4.23
CA VAL A 38 6.24 -3.09 2.82
C VAL A 38 5.76 -4.54 2.61
N SER A 39 6.16 -5.48 3.46
CA SER A 39 5.73 -6.89 3.37
C SER A 39 4.22 -7.01 3.44
N ARG A 40 3.59 -6.36 4.43
CA ARG A 40 2.13 -6.35 4.60
C ARG A 40 1.42 -5.74 3.40
N PHE A 41 1.99 -4.73 2.76
CA PHE A 41 1.43 -4.13 1.55
C PHE A 41 1.49 -5.12 0.38
N LEU A 42 2.64 -5.78 0.17
CA LEU A 42 2.81 -6.78 -0.88
C LEU A 42 1.90 -7.98 -0.66
N GLU A 43 1.71 -8.43 0.57
CA GLU A 43 0.78 -9.51 0.92
C GLU A 43 -0.67 -9.13 0.60
N ALA A 44 -1.13 -7.95 1.00
CA ALA A 44 -2.48 -7.46 0.67
C ALA A 44 -2.66 -7.33 -0.85
N HIS A 45 -1.64 -6.83 -1.55
CA HIS A 45 -1.64 -6.78 -3.00
C HIS A 45 -1.76 -8.18 -3.61
N GLN A 46 -0.97 -9.15 -3.16
CA GLN A 46 -1.06 -10.54 -3.66
C GLN A 46 -2.45 -11.16 -3.43
N ARG A 47 -3.10 -10.87 -2.30
CA ARG A 47 -4.45 -11.35 -2.01
C ARG A 47 -5.51 -10.81 -2.96
N LEU A 48 -5.38 -9.55 -3.39
CA LEU A 48 -6.28 -8.98 -4.40
C LEU A 48 -6.25 -9.77 -5.72
N PHE A 49 -5.08 -10.30 -6.08
CA PHE A 49 -4.85 -11.07 -7.31
C PHE A 49 -4.83 -12.59 -7.09
N ALA A 50 -5.27 -13.07 -5.92
CA ALA A 50 -5.38 -14.50 -5.67
C ALA A 50 -6.31 -15.16 -6.68
N THR A 51 -6.02 -16.40 -7.08
CA THR A 51 -6.75 -17.13 -8.14
C THR A 51 -8.26 -17.18 -7.94
N GLU A 52 -8.70 -17.18 -6.68
CA GLU A 52 -10.13 -17.20 -6.32
C GLU A 52 -10.73 -15.82 -6.04
N GLY A 53 -9.93 -14.75 -6.09
CA GLY A 53 -10.33 -13.37 -5.85
C GLY A 53 -11.14 -12.76 -6.99
N TYR A 54 -11.81 -11.64 -6.70
CA TYR A 54 -12.67 -10.95 -7.66
C TYR A 54 -11.91 -10.49 -8.92
N ILE A 55 -10.71 -9.91 -8.75
CA ILE A 55 -9.91 -9.42 -9.88
C ILE A 55 -9.49 -10.57 -10.79
N ALA A 56 -8.97 -11.66 -10.21
CA ALA A 56 -8.53 -12.82 -11.00
C ALA A 56 -9.68 -13.45 -11.80
N LYS A 57 -10.86 -13.58 -11.19
CA LYS A 57 -12.05 -14.13 -11.87
C LYS A 57 -12.60 -13.23 -12.97
N ASN A 58 -12.32 -11.92 -12.92
CA ASN A 58 -12.77 -10.94 -13.90
C ASN A 58 -11.63 -10.40 -14.79
N MET A 59 -10.44 -11.00 -14.76
CA MET A 59 -9.25 -10.43 -15.42
C MET A 59 -9.48 -10.16 -16.90
N ALA A 60 -10.05 -11.11 -17.62
CA ALA A 60 -10.36 -10.95 -19.05
C ALA A 60 -11.31 -9.77 -19.31
N ALA A 61 -12.34 -9.60 -18.47
CA ALA A 61 -13.29 -8.50 -18.59
C ALA A 61 -12.66 -7.14 -18.23
N ILE A 62 -11.69 -7.12 -17.32
CA ILE A 62 -10.91 -5.92 -16.99
C ILE A 62 -10.02 -5.54 -18.18
N GLU A 63 -9.29 -6.49 -18.76
CA GLU A 63 -8.42 -6.28 -19.93
C GLU A 63 -9.17 -5.75 -21.16
N THR A 64 -10.37 -6.27 -21.40
CA THR A 64 -11.22 -5.82 -22.51
C THR A 64 -12.06 -4.59 -22.19
N GLY A 65 -12.01 -4.09 -20.95
CA GLY A 65 -12.82 -2.96 -20.48
C GLY A 65 -14.33 -3.25 -20.44
N SER A 66 -14.73 -4.52 -20.47
CA SER A 66 -16.11 -4.98 -20.43
C SER A 66 -16.53 -5.49 -19.05
N LEU A 67 -15.85 -5.04 -17.99
CA LEU A 67 -16.16 -5.42 -16.62
C LEU A 67 -17.58 -4.97 -16.26
N THR A 68 -18.45 -5.95 -15.97
CA THR A 68 -19.81 -5.73 -15.48
C THR A 68 -20.02 -6.54 -14.20
N ARG A 69 -20.63 -5.92 -13.19
CA ARG A 69 -20.92 -6.55 -11.91
C ARG A 69 -22.34 -7.09 -11.88
N ASP A 70 -22.47 -8.41 -11.84
CA ASP A 70 -23.75 -9.07 -11.60
C ASP A 70 -24.00 -9.21 -10.10
N ARG A 71 -25.02 -8.50 -9.61
CA ARG A 71 -25.37 -8.45 -8.19
C ARG A 71 -26.26 -9.60 -7.73
N THR A 72 -26.72 -10.43 -8.67
CA THR A 72 -27.52 -11.62 -8.36
C THR A 72 -26.63 -12.81 -7.98
N ASP A 73 -25.36 -12.79 -8.40
CA ASP A 73 -24.35 -13.75 -7.97
C ASP A 73 -23.81 -13.38 -6.59
N VAL A 74 -24.40 -13.99 -5.57
CA VAL A 74 -24.02 -13.80 -4.15
C VAL A 74 -22.55 -14.13 -3.89
N GLN A 75 -21.98 -15.12 -4.58
CA GLN A 75 -20.59 -15.51 -4.35
C GLN A 75 -19.63 -14.46 -4.92
N MET A 76 -19.92 -13.95 -6.12
CA MET A 76 -19.13 -12.88 -6.72
C MET A 76 -19.28 -11.56 -5.97
N GLU A 77 -20.46 -11.24 -5.45
CA GLU A 77 -20.68 -10.08 -4.57
C GLU A 77 -19.87 -10.16 -3.27
N ALA A 78 -19.79 -11.34 -2.66
CA ALA A 78 -18.94 -11.55 -1.48
C ALA A 78 -17.46 -11.35 -1.82
N LYS A 79 -16.99 -11.87 -2.95
CA LYS A 79 -15.62 -11.67 -3.44
C LYS A 79 -15.32 -10.20 -3.73
N PHE A 80 -16.30 -9.47 -4.26
CA PHE A 80 -16.18 -8.02 -4.49
C PHE A 80 -16.01 -7.27 -3.17
N HIS A 81 -16.83 -7.56 -2.16
CA HIS A 81 -16.70 -6.95 -0.84
C HIS A 81 -15.34 -7.26 -0.18
N LEU A 82 -14.89 -8.51 -0.26
CA LEU A 82 -13.57 -8.89 0.25
C LEU A 82 -12.43 -8.15 -0.47
N MET A 83 -12.56 -7.95 -1.79
CA MET A 83 -11.61 -7.13 -2.54
C MET A 83 -11.60 -5.69 -2.01
N LEU A 84 -12.75 -5.06 -1.74
CA LEU A 84 -12.79 -3.70 -1.18
C LEU A 84 -12.09 -3.61 0.19
N LEU A 85 -12.24 -4.62 1.05
CA LEU A 85 -11.55 -4.68 2.34
C LEU A 85 -10.02 -4.80 2.18
N GLU A 86 -9.55 -5.59 1.21
CA GLU A 86 -8.11 -5.68 0.93
C GLU A 86 -7.58 -4.37 0.29
N VAL A 87 -8.38 -3.67 -0.52
CA VAL A 87 -8.05 -2.32 -0.99
C VAL A 87 -7.98 -1.32 0.16
N GLU A 88 -8.88 -1.41 1.15
CA GLU A 88 -8.83 -0.59 2.36
C GLU A 88 -7.52 -0.79 3.12
N ARG A 89 -7.12 -2.06 3.28
CA ARG A 89 -5.85 -2.41 3.90
C ARG A 89 -4.67 -1.83 3.13
N LEU A 90 -4.70 -1.85 1.79
CA LEU A 90 -3.69 -1.16 0.98
C LEU A 90 -3.70 0.36 1.21
N ALA A 91 -4.87 1.00 1.28
CA ALA A 91 -5.01 2.43 1.51
C ALA A 91 -4.39 2.84 2.87
N ILE A 92 -4.67 2.07 3.93
CA ILE A 92 -4.08 2.29 5.27
C ILE A 92 -2.55 2.17 5.21
N LEU A 93 -2.03 1.15 4.54
CA LEU A 93 -0.58 0.93 4.44
C LEU A 93 0.10 1.99 3.55
N ALA A 94 -0.57 2.42 2.49
CA ALA A 94 -0.13 3.50 1.61
C ALA A 94 -0.01 4.83 2.37
N ASN A 95 -1.02 5.16 3.21
CA ASN A 95 -1.01 6.35 4.07
C ASN A 95 0.13 6.33 5.11
N ASN A 96 0.58 5.13 5.50
CA ASN A 96 1.74 4.95 6.38
C ASN A 96 3.08 4.89 5.63
N ASN A 97 3.13 5.36 4.38
CA ASN A 97 4.32 5.39 3.53
C ASN A 97 5.01 4.02 3.40
N ALA A 98 4.24 2.93 3.43
CA ALA A 98 4.78 1.58 3.24
C ALA A 98 5.49 1.49 1.89
N VAL A 99 4.85 1.96 0.82
CA VAL A 99 5.34 1.87 -0.56
C VAL A 99 5.28 3.27 -1.21
N PRO A 100 6.30 3.69 -1.99
CA PRO A 100 6.26 4.96 -2.70
C PRO A 100 5.06 5.08 -3.64
N ARG A 101 4.51 6.29 -3.77
CA ARG A 101 3.33 6.56 -4.59
C ARG A 101 3.48 6.10 -6.06
N PRO A 102 4.61 6.32 -6.76
CA PRO A 102 4.81 5.78 -8.09
C PRO A 102 4.54 4.27 -8.13
N THR A 103 5.20 3.49 -7.28
CA THR A 103 5.04 2.03 -7.23
C THR A 103 3.57 1.61 -7.04
N GLN A 104 2.79 2.33 -6.23
CA GLN A 104 1.35 2.06 -6.08
C GLN A 104 0.60 2.24 -7.41
N ILE A 105 0.88 3.32 -8.15
CA ILE A 105 0.28 3.63 -9.45
C ILE A 105 0.62 2.53 -10.46
N TYR A 106 1.87 2.06 -10.48
CA TYR A 106 2.29 0.95 -11.34
C TYR A 106 1.48 -0.31 -11.10
N MET A 107 1.41 -0.70 -9.82
CA MET A 107 0.93 -2.00 -9.42
C MET A 107 -0.59 -2.09 -9.53
N PHE A 108 -1.28 -0.99 -9.22
CA PHE A 108 -2.73 -1.03 -9.04
C PHE A 108 -3.52 0.08 -9.75
N GLY A 109 -2.86 1.10 -10.30
CA GLY A 109 -3.53 2.28 -10.86
C GLY A 109 -4.49 1.98 -12.02
N TRP A 110 -4.11 1.05 -12.91
CA TRP A 110 -4.96 0.63 -14.02
C TRP A 110 -6.23 -0.08 -13.52
N TYR A 111 -6.09 -1.04 -12.60
CA TYR A 111 -7.21 -1.76 -12.00
C TYR A 111 -8.15 -0.85 -11.23
N ALA A 112 -7.61 0.14 -10.52
CA ALA A 112 -8.41 1.08 -9.74
C ALA A 112 -9.44 1.82 -10.62
N ARG A 113 -9.03 2.22 -11.83
CA ARG A 113 -9.92 2.88 -12.81
C ARG A 113 -11.11 1.99 -13.20
N ASP A 114 -10.87 0.70 -13.45
CA ASP A 114 -11.92 -0.21 -13.91
C ASP A 114 -12.82 -0.69 -12.75
N ILE A 115 -12.26 -0.88 -11.56
CA ILE A 115 -13.03 -1.18 -10.34
C ILE A 115 -14.02 -0.04 -10.04
N LEU A 116 -13.59 1.23 -10.16
CA LEU A 116 -14.47 2.37 -9.90
C LEU A 116 -15.73 2.37 -10.79
N LYS A 117 -15.68 1.83 -12.01
CA LYS A 117 -16.84 1.78 -12.91
C LYS A 117 -17.96 0.87 -12.39
N VAL A 118 -17.63 -0.11 -11.56
CA VAL A 118 -18.60 -1.07 -11.01
C VAL A 118 -19.03 -0.78 -9.56
N ILE A 119 -18.54 0.33 -8.99
CA ILE A 119 -18.99 0.86 -7.71
C ILE A 119 -20.29 1.64 -7.92
N THR A 120 -21.31 1.30 -7.14
CA THR A 120 -22.62 1.97 -7.18
C THR A 120 -22.61 3.32 -6.46
N GLU A 121 -23.53 4.22 -6.80
CA GLU A 121 -23.69 5.51 -6.08
C GLU A 121 -23.92 5.32 -4.58
N LYS A 122 -24.73 4.32 -4.20
CA LYS A 122 -24.96 3.99 -2.78
C LYS A 122 -23.67 3.61 -2.06
N GLU A 123 -22.76 2.90 -2.71
CA GLU A 123 -21.45 2.57 -2.14
C GLU A 123 -20.54 3.81 -2.09
N ARG A 124 -20.67 4.73 -3.05
CA ARG A 124 -19.96 6.01 -3.07
C ARG A 124 -20.35 6.94 -1.93
N ASP A 125 -21.62 6.94 -1.58
CA ASP A 125 -22.15 7.76 -0.49
C ASP A 125 -21.97 7.11 0.89
N ASN A 126 -21.45 5.88 0.95
CA ASN A 126 -21.28 5.16 2.20
C ASN A 126 -19.93 5.49 2.85
N VAL A 127 -19.99 6.04 4.08
CA VAL A 127 -18.82 6.35 4.91
C VAL A 127 -17.90 5.15 5.11
N SER A 128 -18.43 3.93 5.19
CA SER A 128 -17.60 2.72 5.33
C SER A 128 -16.62 2.50 4.18
N TRP A 129 -16.86 3.09 3.02
CA TRP A 129 -16.01 2.96 1.83
C TRP A 129 -15.24 4.22 1.46
N GLU A 130 -15.36 5.30 2.24
CA GLU A 130 -14.75 6.59 1.94
C GLU A 130 -13.23 6.48 1.72
N LEU A 131 -12.53 5.76 2.60
CA LEU A 131 -11.09 5.55 2.49
C LEU A 131 -10.71 4.75 1.23
N VAL A 132 -11.45 3.67 0.95
CA VAL A 132 -11.25 2.81 -0.21
C VAL A 132 -11.43 3.60 -1.50
N LEU A 133 -12.54 4.32 -1.61
CA LEU A 133 -12.90 5.08 -2.79
C LEU A 133 -11.96 6.25 -3.01
N GLY A 134 -11.61 6.99 -1.96
CA GLY A 134 -10.62 8.06 -2.03
C GLY A 134 -9.27 7.56 -2.53
N TYR A 135 -8.82 6.39 -2.05
CA TYR A 135 -7.59 5.76 -2.50
C TYR A 135 -7.66 5.33 -3.98
N LEU A 136 -8.75 4.66 -4.38
CA LEU A 136 -8.97 4.22 -5.76
C LEU A 136 -9.06 5.40 -6.74
N ASP A 137 -9.84 6.44 -6.41
CA ASP A 137 -9.99 7.64 -7.23
C ASP A 137 -8.66 8.37 -7.41
N SER A 138 -7.91 8.49 -6.31
CA SER A 138 -6.58 9.10 -6.33
C SER A 138 -5.62 8.31 -7.24
N LEU A 139 -5.60 6.98 -7.13
CA LEU A 139 -4.77 6.12 -7.99
C LEU A 139 -5.19 6.17 -9.45
N ALA A 140 -6.49 6.17 -9.74
CA ALA A 140 -7.00 6.23 -11.12
C ALA A 140 -6.64 7.56 -11.80
N LYS A 141 -6.71 8.68 -11.06
CA LYS A 141 -6.29 10.01 -11.55
C LYS A 141 -4.79 10.04 -11.85
N ASP A 142 -3.98 9.55 -10.92
CA ASP A 142 -2.53 9.48 -11.10
C ASP A 142 -2.13 8.54 -12.25
N TYR A 143 -2.84 7.42 -12.38
CA TYR A 143 -2.65 6.47 -13.48
C TYR A 143 -2.96 7.10 -14.84
N THR A 144 -4.02 7.89 -14.93
CA THR A 144 -4.37 8.61 -16.18
C THR A 144 -3.21 9.53 -16.61
N SER A 145 -2.60 10.23 -15.65
CA SER A 145 -1.40 11.04 -15.91
C SER A 145 -0.22 10.17 -16.36
N TYR A 146 0.02 9.05 -15.67
CA TYR A 146 1.08 8.10 -15.99
C TYR A 146 0.91 7.45 -17.39
N GLU A 147 -0.31 7.11 -17.77
CA GLU A 147 -0.66 6.50 -19.07
C GLU A 147 -0.35 7.45 -20.23
N SER A 148 -0.55 8.77 -20.03
CA SER A 148 -0.25 9.82 -21.00
C SER A 148 1.26 10.01 -21.27
N LEU A 149 2.12 9.52 -20.39
CA LEU A 149 3.57 9.68 -20.53
C LEU A 149 4.12 8.85 -21.70
N SER A 150 5.13 9.37 -22.38
CA SER A 150 5.91 8.57 -23.34
C SER A 150 6.65 7.43 -22.65
N ARG A 151 7.05 6.41 -23.41
CA ARG A 151 7.81 5.26 -22.89
C ARG A 151 9.10 5.70 -22.16
N ASN A 152 9.81 6.71 -22.68
CA ASN A 152 11.03 7.23 -22.04
C ASN A 152 10.72 7.95 -20.72
N GLN A 153 9.65 8.73 -20.66
CA GLN A 153 9.21 9.37 -19.41
C GLN A 153 8.79 8.33 -18.36
N ARG A 154 8.07 7.27 -18.76
CA ARG A 154 7.70 6.18 -17.85
C ARG A 154 8.91 5.42 -17.29
N ALA A 155 10.01 5.32 -18.01
CA ALA A 155 11.24 4.70 -17.50
C ALA A 155 11.88 5.50 -16.36
N HIS A 156 11.67 6.82 -16.33
CA HIS A 156 12.18 7.72 -15.29
C HIS A 156 11.16 8.03 -14.19
N PHE A 157 9.90 7.63 -14.35
CA PHE A 157 8.83 7.88 -13.40
C PHE A 157 9.06 7.25 -12.01
N TRP A 158 9.94 6.26 -11.92
CA TRP A 158 10.24 5.50 -10.70
C TRP A 158 11.46 6.00 -9.93
N ARG A 159 12.23 6.93 -10.50
CA ARG A 159 13.46 7.47 -9.91
C ARG A 159 13.15 8.72 -9.11
#